data_AF-A0A2V7GDF7-F1
#
_entry.id   AF-A0A2V7GDF7-F1
#
_cell.length_a   1.000
_cell.length_b   1.000
_cell.length_c   1.000
_cell.angle_alpha   90.00
_cell.angle_beta   90.00
_cell.angle_gamma   90.00
#
_symmetry.space_group_name_H-M   'P 1'
#
loop_
_entity.id
_entity.type
_entity.pdbx_description
1 polymer ?
#
loop_
_entity_poly.entity_id
_entity_poly.type
_entity_poly.pdbx_seq_one_letter_code
_entity_poly.pdbx_strand_id
1 'polypeptide(L)'
;MSPPSRQDVLAEIARRFPSEARTAVVKALNFYGAKPSEPERERVQLAILELSHGDAEALRRLVEEAKRDYRSVLRESGGAPAEPAVVAPAAAVPRYEAEGEPAWSYWFIGMCLFIPVFTVGGTIPILVGLGGAEWCWRIALNSDTPRRRRVIYCAGVVLLCYSLLILVLRGLALV
;
A
#
# COMPACT_ATOMS: atom_id res chain seq x y z
N MET A 1 -18.83 -12.82 -24.43
CA MET A 1 -17.43 -12.80 -24.92
C MET A 1 -16.78 -14.10 -24.50
N SER A 2 -16.24 -14.87 -25.44
CA SER A 2 -15.45 -16.06 -25.10
C SER A 2 -14.20 -15.65 -24.32
N PRO A 3 -13.73 -16.45 -23.35
CA PRO A 3 -12.47 -16.17 -22.68
C PRO A 3 -11.35 -16.12 -23.72
N PRO A 4 -10.43 -15.16 -23.65
CA PRO A 4 -9.34 -15.07 -24.61
C PRO A 4 -8.48 -16.32 -24.53
N SER A 5 -8.08 -16.80 -25.69
CA SER A 5 -7.25 -17.99 -25.84
C SER A 5 -5.80 -17.61 -26.09
N ARG A 6 -4.90 -18.58 -25.89
CA ARG A 6 -3.47 -18.42 -26.23
C ARG A 6 -3.25 -18.07 -27.72
N GLN A 7 -4.16 -18.49 -28.60
CA GLN A 7 -4.08 -18.16 -30.03
C GLN A 7 -4.34 -16.66 -30.27
N ASP A 8 -5.25 -16.05 -29.51
CA ASP A 8 -5.55 -14.62 -29.62
C ASP A 8 -4.35 -13.77 -29.19
N VAL A 9 -3.65 -14.17 -28.13
CA VAL A 9 -2.39 -13.54 -27.69
C VAL A 9 -1.33 -13.58 -28.78
N LEU A 10 -1.13 -14.74 -29.42
CA LEU A 10 -0.14 -14.91 -30.49
C LEU A 10 -0.51 -14.09 -31.74
N ALA A 11 -1.80 -14.02 -32.08
CA ALA A 11 -2.28 -13.19 -33.18
C ALA A 11 -2.01 -11.70 -32.93
N GLU A 12 -2.21 -11.21 -31.71
CA GLU A 12 -1.96 -9.81 -31.37
C GLU A 12 -0.45 -9.47 -31.37
N ILE A 13 0.39 -10.39 -30.89
CA ILE A 13 1.85 -10.25 -30.99
C ILE A 13 2.29 -10.17 -32.45
N ALA A 14 1.73 -11.03 -33.31
CA ALA A 14 2.06 -11.02 -34.73
C ALA A 14 1.65 -9.71 -35.42
N ARG A 15 0.56 -9.08 -34.96
CA ARG A 15 0.07 -7.81 -35.49
C ARG A 15 0.92 -6.61 -35.05
N ARG A 16 1.37 -6.58 -33.79
CA ARG A 16 2.02 -5.40 -33.20
C ARG A 16 3.53 -5.42 -33.19
N PHE A 17 4.15 -6.60 -33.25
CA PHE A 17 5.60 -6.73 -33.13
C PHE A 17 6.24 -7.29 -34.42
N PRO A 18 7.42 -6.78 -34.81
CA PRO A 18 8.20 -7.32 -35.92
C PRO A 18 8.65 -8.75 -35.63
N SER A 19 8.76 -9.58 -36.66
CA SER A 19 9.04 -11.04 -36.57
C SER A 19 10.24 -11.38 -35.69
N GLU A 20 11.28 -10.57 -35.73
CA GLU A 20 12.51 -10.71 -34.92
C GLU A 20 12.26 -10.55 -33.42
N ALA A 21 11.32 -9.69 -33.02
CA ALA A 21 11.00 -9.41 -31.61
C ALA A 21 9.94 -10.37 -31.03
N ARG A 22 9.15 -11.04 -31.88
CA ARG A 22 8.02 -11.89 -31.44
C ARG A 22 8.44 -12.97 -30.46
N THR A 23 9.55 -13.67 -30.71
CA THR A 23 10.05 -14.73 -29.83
C THR A 23 10.41 -14.21 -28.45
N ALA A 24 11.06 -13.03 -28.39
CA ALA A 24 11.42 -12.39 -27.12
C ALA A 24 10.19 -11.95 -26.33
N VAL A 25 9.19 -11.39 -27.02
CA VAL A 25 7.91 -10.95 -26.43
C VAL A 25 7.10 -12.13 -25.89
N VAL A 26 6.97 -13.22 -26.65
CA VAL A 26 6.30 -14.44 -26.20
C VAL A 26 6.99 -15.01 -24.95
N LYS A 27 8.33 -15.04 -24.95
CA LYS A 27 9.10 -15.51 -23.79
C LYS A 27 8.86 -14.62 -22.57
N ALA A 28 8.85 -13.30 -22.75
CA ALA A 28 8.57 -12.32 -21.70
C ALA A 28 7.16 -12.51 -21.09
N LEU A 29 6.13 -12.68 -21.93
CA LEU A 29 4.75 -12.88 -21.48
C LEU A 29 4.52 -14.22 -20.76
N ASN A 30 5.25 -15.27 -21.14
CA ASN A 30 5.17 -16.57 -20.47
C ASN A 30 5.67 -16.53 -19.02
N PHE A 31 6.41 -15.49 -18.60
CA PHE A 31 6.79 -15.31 -17.20
C PHE A 31 5.62 -14.95 -16.29
N TYR A 32 4.48 -14.51 -16.85
CA TYR A 32 3.25 -14.28 -16.10
C TYR A 32 2.35 -15.53 -16.12
N GLY A 33 1.82 -15.92 -14.97
CA GLY A 33 0.96 -17.08 -14.73
C GLY A 33 1.68 -18.40 -14.49
N ALA A 34 2.96 -18.35 -14.14
CA ALA A 34 3.71 -19.55 -13.75
C ALA A 34 3.29 -20.05 -12.37
N LYS A 35 2.67 -19.18 -11.56
CA LYS A 35 2.20 -19.49 -10.20
C LYS A 35 0.67 -19.60 -10.14
N PRO A 36 0.12 -20.43 -9.22
CA PRO A 36 -1.32 -20.47 -8.98
C PRO A 36 -1.92 -19.12 -8.52
N SER A 37 -1.09 -18.22 -7.99
CA SER A 37 -1.46 -16.87 -7.55
C SER A 37 -1.57 -15.84 -8.68
N GLU A 38 -1.35 -16.24 -9.94
CA GLU A 38 -1.33 -15.38 -11.12
C GLU A 38 -2.46 -15.80 -12.09
N PRO A 39 -3.74 -15.52 -11.74
CA PRO A 39 -4.89 -15.91 -12.55
C PRO A 39 -5.02 -15.06 -13.81
N GLU A 40 -5.99 -15.42 -14.66
CA GLU A 40 -6.38 -14.66 -15.85
C GLU A 40 -5.24 -14.41 -16.86
N ARG A 41 -4.34 -15.40 -16.99
CA ARG A 41 -3.15 -15.36 -17.85
C ARG A 41 -3.37 -14.68 -19.19
N GLU A 42 -4.31 -15.20 -19.98
CA GLU A 42 -4.55 -14.76 -21.34
C GLU A 42 -5.09 -13.32 -21.39
N ARG A 43 -5.90 -12.92 -20.40
CA ARG A 43 -6.44 -11.56 -20.32
C ARG A 43 -5.37 -10.54 -19.96
N VAL A 44 -4.54 -10.88 -18.97
CA VAL A 44 -3.44 -10.02 -18.53
C VAL A 44 -2.39 -9.91 -19.62
N GLN A 45 -2.08 -10.99 -20.33
CA GLN A 45 -1.14 -10.96 -21.45
C GLN A 45 -1.63 -10.05 -22.59
N LEU A 46 -2.93 -10.06 -22.92
CA LEU A 46 -3.51 -9.13 -23.90
C LEU A 46 -3.46 -7.67 -23.41
N ALA A 47 -3.77 -7.42 -22.14
CA ALA A 47 -3.68 -6.09 -21.54
C ALA A 47 -2.24 -5.52 -21.57
N ILE A 48 -1.25 -6.34 -21.25
CA ILE A 48 0.17 -5.97 -21.36
C ILE A 48 0.54 -5.64 -22.82
N LEU A 49 0.04 -6.43 -23.78
CA LEU A 49 0.27 -6.15 -25.21
C LEU A 49 -0.39 -4.86 -25.68
N GLU A 50 -1.52 -4.48 -25.08
CA GLU A 50 -2.20 -3.21 -25.32
C GLU A 50 -1.43 -2.02 -24.78
N LEU A 51 -1.09 -2.05 -23.50
CA LEU A 51 -0.40 -0.96 -22.83
C LEU A 51 1.06 -0.79 -23.29
N SER A 52 1.71 -1.86 -23.76
CA SER A 52 3.08 -1.78 -24.26
C SER A 52 3.21 -1.09 -25.62
N HIS A 53 2.13 -0.93 -26.40
CA HIS A 53 2.14 -0.28 -27.72
C HIS A 53 3.26 -0.74 -28.68
N GLY A 54 3.74 -1.99 -28.57
CA GLY A 54 4.83 -2.51 -29.40
C GLY A 54 6.24 -2.31 -28.84
N ASP A 55 6.39 -1.73 -27.65
CA ASP A 55 7.69 -1.56 -26.97
C ASP A 55 8.03 -2.77 -26.07
N ALA A 56 9.16 -3.41 -26.36
CA ALA A 56 9.65 -4.56 -25.62
C ALA A 56 10.09 -4.22 -24.18
N GLU A 57 10.55 -3.00 -23.91
CA GLU A 57 10.97 -2.57 -22.58
C GLU A 57 9.77 -2.20 -21.70
N ALA A 58 8.79 -1.49 -22.25
CA ALA A 58 7.48 -1.29 -21.63
C ALA A 58 6.81 -2.63 -21.29
N LEU A 59 6.84 -3.61 -22.20
CA LEU A 59 6.28 -4.93 -21.97
C LEU A 59 6.91 -5.64 -20.76
N ARG A 60 8.23 -5.54 -20.57
CA ARG A 60 8.91 -6.12 -19.40
C ARG A 60 8.49 -5.44 -18.09
N ARG A 61 8.39 -4.11 -18.09
CA ARG A 61 7.91 -3.36 -16.92
C ARG A 61 6.49 -3.77 -16.54
N LEU A 62 5.60 -3.85 -17.52
CA LEU A 62 4.20 -4.25 -17.34
C LEU A 62 4.06 -5.71 -16.88
N VAL A 63 4.93 -6.62 -17.31
CA VAL A 63 4.96 -8.00 -16.79
C VAL A 63 5.34 -8.03 -15.30
N GLU A 64 6.34 -7.26 -14.89
CA GLU A 64 6.74 -7.18 -13.47
C GLU A 64 5.71 -6.46 -12.59
N GLU A 65 4.97 -5.51 -13.16
CA GLU A 65 3.82 -4.88 -12.52
C GLU A 65 2.66 -5.87 -12.38
N ALA A 66 2.33 -6.61 -13.44
CA ALA A 66 1.29 -7.63 -13.39
C ALA A 66 1.57 -8.73 -12.35
N LYS A 67 2.83 -9.13 -12.19
CA LYS A 67 3.23 -10.09 -11.12
C LYS A 67 2.98 -9.56 -9.71
N ARG A 68 3.04 -8.24 -9.51
CA ARG A 68 2.75 -7.59 -8.23
C ARG A 68 1.26 -7.37 -8.05
N ASP A 69 0.61 -6.81 -9.08
CA ASP A 69 -0.81 -6.54 -9.12
C ASP A 69 -1.33 -6.56 -10.55
N TYR A 70 -1.81 -7.72 -11.01
CA TYR A 70 -2.38 -7.88 -12.34
C TYR A 70 -3.68 -7.08 -12.55
N ARG A 71 -4.39 -6.71 -11.47
CA ARG A 71 -5.64 -5.97 -11.57
C ARG A 71 -5.40 -4.52 -11.97
N SER A 72 -4.27 -3.94 -11.56
CA SER A 72 -3.85 -2.60 -11.99
C SER A 72 -3.75 -2.53 -13.51
N VAL A 73 -3.03 -3.48 -14.11
CA VAL A 73 -2.83 -3.63 -15.56
C VAL A 73 -4.15 -3.83 -16.30
N LEU A 74 -5.04 -4.68 -15.79
CA LEU A 74 -6.37 -4.89 -16.40
C LEU A 74 -7.25 -3.63 -16.33
N ARG A 75 -7.17 -2.86 -15.25
CA ARG A 75 -7.91 -1.59 -15.11
C ARG A 75 -7.39 -0.54 -16.07
N GLU A 76 -6.08 -0.45 -16.23
CA GLU A 76 -5.43 0.52 -17.11
C GLU A 76 -5.71 0.21 -18.59
N SER A 77 -5.75 -1.07 -18.97
CA SER A 77 -6.11 -1.47 -20.34
C SER A 77 -7.62 -1.42 -20.62
N GLY A 78 -8.46 -0.98 -19.67
CA GLY A 78 -9.91 -0.94 -19.85
C GLY A 78 -10.59 -2.32 -19.96
N GLY A 79 -9.88 -3.41 -19.63
CA GLY A 79 -10.40 -4.76 -19.65
C GLY A 79 -11.39 -4.98 -18.51
N ALA A 80 -12.70 -4.85 -18.79
CA ALA A 80 -13.75 -5.04 -17.80
C ALA A 80 -13.56 -6.37 -17.01
N PRO A 81 -13.51 -6.35 -15.67
CA PRO A 81 -13.24 -7.57 -14.90
C PRO A 81 -14.34 -8.61 -15.13
N ALA A 82 -13.95 -9.86 -15.43
CA ALA A 82 -14.85 -10.99 -15.31
C ALA A 82 -15.31 -11.06 -13.85
N GLU A 83 -16.61 -11.18 -13.64
CA GLU A 83 -17.26 -11.18 -12.34
C GLU A 83 -16.61 -12.14 -11.32
N PRO A 84 -16.71 -11.82 -10.02
CA PRO A 84 -15.68 -12.12 -9.05
C PRO A 84 -15.88 -13.50 -8.40
N ALA A 85 -14.91 -14.39 -8.57
CA ALA A 85 -14.72 -15.49 -7.63
C ALA A 85 -14.07 -14.95 -6.35
N VAL A 86 -14.92 -14.54 -5.40
CA VAL A 86 -14.72 -14.40 -3.95
C VAL A 86 -13.28 -14.58 -3.46
N VAL A 87 -12.48 -13.50 -3.45
CA VAL A 87 -11.47 -13.25 -2.41
C VAL A 87 -11.47 -11.75 -2.10
N ALA A 88 -11.58 -11.46 -0.81
CA ALA A 88 -11.69 -10.17 -0.13
C ALA A 88 -10.77 -9.05 -0.67
N PRO A 89 -11.14 -7.77 -0.47
CA PRO A 89 -10.55 -6.63 -1.17
C PRO A 89 -9.14 -6.32 -0.65
N ALA A 90 -8.14 -6.59 -1.49
CA ALA A 90 -6.80 -6.03 -1.42
C ALA A 90 -6.38 -5.73 -2.87
N ALA A 91 -6.05 -4.52 -3.30
CA ALA A 91 -5.86 -3.27 -2.58
C ALA A 91 -6.48 -2.13 -3.41
N ALA A 92 -7.37 -1.37 -2.79
CA ALA A 92 -7.58 0.00 -3.21
C ALA A 92 -6.28 0.75 -2.91
N VAL A 93 -5.72 1.45 -3.90
CA VAL A 93 -4.76 2.53 -3.65
C VAL A 93 -5.35 3.38 -2.52
N PRO A 94 -4.67 3.55 -1.36
CA PRO A 94 -5.20 4.46 -0.36
C PRO A 94 -5.12 5.84 -0.98
N ARG A 95 -6.29 6.38 -1.36
CA ARG A 95 -6.43 7.80 -1.66
C ARG A 95 -6.06 8.54 -0.37
N TYR A 96 -4.80 8.94 -0.29
CA TYR A 96 -4.29 9.81 0.77
C TYR A 96 -4.60 11.28 0.51
N GLU A 97 -5.30 11.61 -0.58
CA GLU A 97 -5.60 12.98 -0.94
C GLU A 97 -7.12 13.20 -1.00
N ALA A 98 -7.59 14.09 -0.11
CA ALA A 98 -8.84 14.88 -0.16
C ALA A 98 -9.99 14.60 0.83
N GLU A 99 -9.87 13.69 1.81
CA GLU A 99 -10.74 13.71 3.00
C GLU A 99 -9.85 13.82 4.24
N GLY A 100 -9.89 15.00 4.85
CA GLY A 100 -8.94 15.50 5.84
C GLY A 100 -8.45 14.41 6.80
N GLU A 101 -7.13 14.30 6.87
CA GLU A 101 -6.41 13.59 7.92
C GLU A 101 -7.15 13.81 9.25
N PRO A 102 -7.44 12.75 10.03
CA PRO A 102 -8.25 12.89 11.22
C PRO A 102 -7.65 13.95 12.15
N ALA A 103 -8.18 15.17 12.14
CA ALA A 103 -7.61 16.31 12.87
C ALA A 103 -7.40 16.02 14.37
N TRP A 104 -8.13 15.03 14.90
CA TRP A 104 -7.97 14.52 16.25
C TRP A 104 -6.63 13.82 16.52
N SER A 105 -6.00 13.14 15.55
CA SER A 105 -4.73 12.43 15.77
C SER A 105 -3.58 13.41 15.97
N TYR A 106 -3.57 14.51 15.21
CA TYR A 106 -2.60 15.59 15.35
C TYR A 106 -2.60 16.21 16.75
N TRP A 107 -3.77 16.31 17.38
CA TRP A 107 -3.87 16.81 18.74
C TRP A 107 -3.13 15.91 19.75
N PHE A 108 -3.28 14.59 19.63
CA PHE A 108 -2.59 13.64 20.51
C PHE A 108 -1.09 13.57 20.25
N ILE A 109 -0.67 13.57 18.99
CA ILE A 109 0.75 13.58 18.61
C ILE A 109 1.42 14.86 19.12
N GLY A 110 0.79 16.02 18.91
CA GLY A 110 1.27 17.30 19.42
C GLY A 110 1.41 17.30 20.94
N MET A 111 0.44 16.71 21.66
CA MET A 111 0.48 16.60 23.11
C MET A 111 1.63 15.71 23.61
N CYS A 112 1.99 14.64 22.90
CA CYS A 112 3.18 13.83 23.21
C CYS A 112 4.49 14.59 22.94
N LEU A 113 4.58 15.32 21.82
CA LEU A 113 5.77 16.10 21.45
C LEU A 113 5.98 17.33 22.34
N PHE A 114 4.95 17.77 23.06
CA PHE A 114 5.05 18.85 24.03
C PHE A 114 5.88 18.46 25.27
N ILE A 115 5.92 17.17 25.63
CA ILE A 115 6.67 16.65 26.78
C ILE A 115 8.15 17.06 26.75
N PRO A 116 8.93 16.76 25.69
CA PRO A 116 10.34 17.15 25.61
C PRO A 116 10.56 18.66 25.48
N VAL A 117 9.55 19.44 25.06
CA VAL A 117 9.67 20.91 25.00
C VAL A 117 9.63 21.53 26.40
N PHE A 118 8.81 20.98 27.30
CA PHE A 118 8.64 21.50 28.66
C PHE A 118 9.67 20.97 29.64
N THR A 119 10.20 19.78 29.38
CA THR A 119 11.29 19.23 30.16
C THR A 119 12.61 19.66 29.54
N VAL A 120 13.23 20.68 30.14
CA VAL A 120 14.52 21.23 29.72
C VAL A 120 15.60 20.12 29.66
N GLY A 121 15.72 19.46 28.50
CA GLY A 121 16.87 18.65 28.08
C GLY A 121 17.11 17.30 28.75
N GLY A 122 16.08 16.48 29.01
CA GLY A 122 16.25 15.11 29.52
C GLY A 122 16.09 14.03 28.44
N THR A 123 17.00 13.05 28.38
CA THR A 123 16.88 11.87 27.47
C THR A 123 15.60 11.07 27.73
N ILE A 124 15.19 10.96 29.00
CA ILE A 124 14.00 10.21 29.41
C ILE A 124 12.71 10.83 28.80
N PRO A 125 12.42 12.13 28.98
CA PRO A 125 11.28 12.77 28.32
C PRO A 125 11.26 12.70 26.79
N ILE A 126 12.43 12.78 26.13
CA ILE A 126 12.53 12.67 24.67
C ILE A 126 12.08 11.28 24.21
N LEU A 127 12.59 10.21 24.84
CA LEU A 127 12.21 8.84 24.50
C LEU A 127 10.72 8.59 24.75
N VAL A 128 10.18 9.10 25.86
CA VAL A 128 8.75 8.96 26.19
C VAL A 128 7.86 9.73 25.22
N GLY A 129 8.24 10.96 24.85
CA GLY A 129 7.47 11.80 23.93
C GLY A 129 7.47 11.26 22.50
N LEU A 130 8.64 10.90 21.97
CA LEU A 130 8.77 10.34 20.61
C LEU A 130 8.13 8.94 20.52
N GLY A 131 8.36 8.09 21.52
CA GLY A 131 7.75 6.75 21.56
C GLY A 131 6.22 6.82 21.63
N GLY A 132 5.67 7.75 22.42
CA GLY A 132 4.22 7.99 22.47
C GLY A 132 3.65 8.50 21.14
N ALA A 133 4.37 9.41 20.46
CA ALA A 133 3.97 9.95 19.17
C ALA A 133 3.96 8.88 18.06
N GLU A 134 5.01 8.05 17.97
CA GLU A 134 5.10 6.97 16.98
C GLU A 134 4.01 5.91 17.20
N TRP A 135 3.71 5.59 18.46
CA TRP A 135 2.66 4.65 18.81
C TRP A 135 1.26 5.19 18.45
N CYS A 136 0.98 6.46 18.76
CA CYS A 136 -0.26 7.13 18.36
C CYS A 136 -0.41 7.21 16.83
N TRP A 137 0.68 7.48 16.10
CA TRP A 137 0.71 7.48 14.65
C TRP A 137 0.35 6.10 14.09
N ARG A 138 0.99 5.04 14.59
CA ARG A 138 0.73 3.66 14.17
C ARG A 138 -0.71 3.20 14.43
N ILE A 139 -1.32 3.62 15.54
CA ILE A 139 -2.74 3.34 15.82
C ILE A 139 -3.66 4.13 14.88
N ALA A 140 -3.34 5.40 14.61
CA ALA A 140 -4.14 6.25 13.74
C ALA A 140 -4.22 5.67 12.32
N LEU A 141 -3.10 5.11 11.84
CA LEU A 141 -2.98 4.43 10.55
C LEU A 141 -3.73 3.09 10.46
N ASN A 142 -4.10 2.47 11.59
CA ASN A 142 -4.79 1.18 11.57
C ASN A 142 -6.28 1.34 11.23
N SER A 143 -6.64 1.11 9.96
CA SER A 143 -8.02 1.23 9.45
C SER A 143 -8.96 0.14 9.95
N ASP A 144 -8.42 -1.00 10.38
CA ASP A 144 -9.22 -2.18 10.77
C ASP A 144 -9.96 -1.97 12.09
N THR A 145 -9.64 -0.91 12.83
CA THR A 145 -10.19 -0.64 14.16
C THR A 145 -11.21 0.51 14.12
N PRO A 146 -12.39 0.38 14.75
CA PRO A 146 -13.37 1.47 14.78
C PRO A 146 -12.78 2.72 15.44
N ARG A 147 -13.13 3.91 14.91
CA ARG A 147 -12.58 5.22 15.32
C ARG A 147 -12.59 5.43 16.84
N ARG A 148 -13.65 5.02 17.52
CA ARG A 148 -13.78 5.14 18.99
C ARG A 148 -12.66 4.42 19.74
N ARG A 149 -12.29 3.21 19.31
CA ARG A 149 -11.21 2.44 19.94
C ARG A 149 -9.85 3.11 19.69
N ARG A 150 -9.61 3.62 18.49
CA ARG A 150 -8.39 4.36 18.16
C ARG A 150 -8.19 5.59 19.04
N VAL A 151 -9.25 6.38 19.24
CA VAL A 151 -9.24 7.55 20.14
C VAL A 151 -8.95 7.13 21.58
N ILE A 152 -9.59 6.06 22.08
CA ILE A 152 -9.34 5.55 23.44
C ILE A 152 -7.88 5.12 23.62
N TYR A 153 -7.31 4.40 22.65
CA TYR A 153 -5.91 3.99 22.74
C TYR A 153 -4.94 5.17 22.69
N CYS A 154 -5.17 6.16 21.82
CA CYS A 154 -4.33 7.36 21.78
C CYS A 154 -4.42 8.17 23.08
N ALA A 155 -5.63 8.35 23.62
CA ALA A 155 -5.82 9.00 24.91
C ALA A 155 -5.11 8.25 26.05
N GLY A 156 -5.17 6.91 26.05
CA GLY A 156 -4.47 6.07 27.04
C GLY A 156 -2.95 6.23 26.98
N VAL A 157 -2.37 6.27 25.78
CA VAL A 157 -0.91 6.48 25.60
C VAL A 157 -0.50 7.86 26.12
N VAL A 158 -1.23 8.92 25.77
CA VAL A 158 -0.96 10.26 26.28
C VAL A 158 -1.02 10.29 27.80
N LEU A 159 -2.08 9.75 28.42
CA LEU A 159 -2.20 9.71 29.88
C LEU A 159 -1.05 8.95 30.53
N LEU A 160 -0.60 7.84 29.93
CA LEU A 160 0.54 7.06 30.41
C LEU A 160 1.84 7.88 30.33
N CYS A 161 2.12 8.53 29.20
CA CYS A 161 3.31 9.37 29.02
C CYS A 161 3.37 10.52 30.03
N TYR A 162 2.25 11.22 30.27
CA TYR A 162 2.18 12.29 31.25
C TYR A 162 2.29 11.78 32.70
N SER A 163 1.70 10.62 33.01
CA SER A 163 1.82 10.01 34.34
C SER A 163 3.26 9.62 34.67
N LEU A 164 3.96 9.01 33.71
CA LEU A 164 5.39 8.67 33.83
C LEU A 164 6.23 9.94 34.02
N LEU A 165 5.95 10.99 33.25
CA LEU A 165 6.63 12.27 33.37
C LEU A 165 6.46 12.88 34.77
N ILE A 166 5.23 12.94 35.29
CA ILE A 166 4.94 13.46 36.63
C ILE A 166 5.67 12.65 37.70
N LEU A 167 5.71 11.33 37.56
CA LEU A 167 6.40 10.45 38.50
C LEU A 167 7.92 10.72 38.52
N VAL A 168 8.54 10.89 37.34
CA VAL A 168 9.96 11.26 37.22
C VAL A 168 10.24 12.63 37.83
N LEU A 169 9.40 13.63 37.55
CA LEU A 169 9.56 14.99 38.10
C LEU A 169 9.39 15.01 39.62
N ARG A 170 8.42 14.26 40.17
CA ARG A 170 8.25 14.13 41.62
C ARG A 170 9.39 13.39 42.29
N GLY A 171 9.93 12.35 41.65
CA GLY A 171 11.11 11.64 42.14
C GLY A 171 12.34 12.56 42.20
N LEU A 172 12.56 13.36 41.17
CA LEU A 172 13.64 14.37 41.14
C LEU A 172 13.47 15.48 42.19
N ALA A 173 12.23 15.87 42.51
CA ALA A 173 11.97 16.90 43.52
C ALA A 173 12.18 16.41 44.97
N LEU A 174 12.31 15.10 45.19
CA LEU A 174 12.50 14.48 46.51
C LEU A 174 13.97 14.12 46.81
N VAL A 175 14.87 14.28 45.84
CA VAL A 175 16.32 14.00 45.92
C VAL A 175 17.09 15.30 46.02
#